data_AF-A0ABD1BLD5-F1
#
_entry.id   AF-A0ABD1BLD5-F1
#
_cell.length_a   1.000
_cell.length_b   1.000
_cell.length_c   1.000
_cell.angle_alpha   90.00
_cell.angle_beta   90.00
_cell.angle_gamma   90.00
#
_symmetry.space_group_name_H-M   'P 1'
#
loop_
_entity.id
_entity.type
_entity.pdbx_description
1 polymer ?
#
loop_
_entity_poly.entity_id
_entity_poly.type
_entity_poly.pdbx_seq_one_letter_code
_entity_poly.pdbx_strand_id
1 'polypeptide(L)'
;MSIWRISNTRVSSAQVAENSLEENVRFLLTRYDSGASKEIQHLPFWLCWQIWKACNYLIFNKVIREPHEVVTKAQDDVQEWLQASSSSPTHTNSDTSGTHTLPRWELPPSDHVMISVDGSFRMMNNSVGTGLLYGTIRTPTNLLVVQG
;
A
#
# COMPACT_ATOMS: atom_id res chain seq x y z
N MET A 1 -10.60 -3.89 22.87
CA MET A 1 -11.42 -2.82 22.25
C MET A 1 -11.01 -1.42 22.75
N SER A 2 -9.74 -1.00 22.60
CA SER A 2 -9.24 0.30 23.10
C SER A 2 -8.83 1.26 21.97
N ILE A 3 -8.31 0.72 20.85
CA ILE A 3 -7.71 1.48 19.74
C ILE A 3 -8.71 2.48 19.12
N TRP A 4 -9.91 2.03 18.73
CA TRP A 4 -10.97 2.88 18.15
C TRP A 4 -11.46 3.99 19.08
N ARG A 5 -11.41 3.76 20.40
CA ARG A 5 -11.82 4.75 21.39
C ARG A 5 -10.77 5.84 21.58
N ILE A 6 -9.49 5.48 21.44
CA ILE A 6 -8.35 6.39 21.63
C ILE A 6 -8.05 7.16 20.34
N SER A 7 -8.43 6.65 19.17
CA SER A 7 -8.20 7.32 17.88
C SER A 7 -9.02 8.58 17.62
N ASN A 8 -9.89 8.99 18.56
CA ASN A 8 -10.80 10.14 18.44
C ASN A 8 -11.61 10.16 17.13
N THR A 9 -11.79 8.99 16.51
CA THR A 9 -12.69 8.81 15.38
C THR A 9 -14.11 8.87 15.94
N ARG A 10 -15.05 9.62 15.32
CA ARG A 10 -16.48 9.59 15.77
C ARG A 10 -17.18 8.28 15.42
N VAL A 11 -16.44 7.18 15.40
CA VAL A 11 -16.89 5.81 15.19
C VAL A 11 -17.00 5.23 16.60
N SER A 12 -18.23 5.04 17.09
CA SER A 12 -18.44 4.49 18.43
C SER A 12 -17.96 3.04 18.47
N SER A 13 -17.06 2.71 19.40
CA SER A 13 -16.53 1.36 19.55
C SER A 13 -17.61 0.31 19.85
N ALA A 14 -18.73 0.73 20.45
CA ALA A 14 -19.88 -0.12 20.70
C ALA A 14 -20.65 -0.45 19.41
N GLN A 15 -20.86 0.54 18.54
CA GLN A 15 -21.53 0.34 17.25
C GLN A 15 -20.73 -0.60 16.33
N VAL A 16 -19.40 -0.48 16.32
CA VAL A 16 -18.55 -1.36 15.50
C VAL A 16 -18.60 -2.81 15.95
N ALA A 17 -18.77 -3.05 17.26
CA ALA A 17 -18.80 -4.41 17.80
C ALA A 17 -20.15 -5.13 17.58
N GLU A 18 -21.25 -4.39 17.51
CA GLU A 18 -22.60 -4.93 17.35
C GLU A 18 -23.02 -5.10 15.88
N ASN A 19 -22.44 -4.30 14.98
CA ASN A 19 -22.74 -4.35 13.55
C ASN A 19 -22.02 -5.51 12.84
N SER A 20 -22.63 -6.00 11.76
CA SER A 20 -21.94 -6.90 10.83
C SER A 20 -20.71 -6.21 10.20
N LEU A 21 -19.76 -7.01 9.71
CA LEU A 21 -18.60 -6.48 8.97
C LEU A 21 -19.03 -5.63 7.77
N GLU A 22 -20.06 -6.06 7.04
CA GLU A 22 -20.59 -5.34 5.88
C GLU A 22 -21.15 -3.97 6.27
N GLU A 23 -21.93 -3.89 7.35
CA GLU A 23 -22.47 -2.62 7.87
C GLU A 23 -21.36 -1.69 8.35
N ASN A 24 -20.33 -2.23 9.00
CA ASN A 24 -19.16 -1.46 9.42
C ASN A 24 -18.42 -0.88 8.21
N VAL A 25 -18.18 -1.67 7.17
CA VAL A 25 -17.52 -1.20 5.95
C VAL A 25 -18.39 -0.16 5.24
N ARG A 26 -19.71 -0.41 5.09
CA ARG A 26 -20.65 0.58 4.54
C ARG A 26 -20.62 1.89 5.31
N PHE A 27 -20.64 1.83 6.65
CA PHE A 27 -20.58 3.02 7.49
C PHE A 27 -19.28 3.82 7.26
N LEU A 28 -18.13 3.15 7.16
CA LEU A 28 -16.86 3.80 6.86
C LEU A 28 -16.85 4.45 5.46
N LEU A 29 -17.40 3.75 4.45
CA LEU A 29 -17.49 4.27 3.07
C LEU A 29 -18.42 5.48 2.98
N THR A 30 -19.63 5.40 3.52
CA THR A 30 -20.57 6.55 3.56
C THR A 30 -19.94 7.77 4.23
N ARG A 31 -19.09 7.54 5.23
CA ARG A 31 -18.39 8.61 5.93
C ARG A 31 -17.22 9.18 5.15
N TYR A 32 -16.53 8.36 4.36
CA TYR A 32 -15.50 8.84 3.45
C TYR A 32 -16.06 9.90 2.49
N ASP A 33 -17.30 9.72 2.04
CA ASP A 33 -17.99 10.62 1.11
C ASP A 33 -18.63 11.86 1.76
N SER A 34 -18.58 11.98 3.10
CA SER A 34 -19.29 13.03 3.86
C SER A 34 -18.68 14.44 3.76
N GLY A 35 -17.63 14.64 2.96
CA GLY A 35 -16.98 15.94 2.79
C GLY A 35 -16.13 16.41 3.99
N ALA A 36 -15.84 15.52 4.96
CA ALA A 36 -14.89 15.79 6.04
C ALA A 36 -13.47 16.04 5.52
N SER A 37 -12.53 16.50 6.37
CA SER A 37 -11.12 16.65 5.96
C SER A 37 -10.53 15.30 5.53
N LYS A 38 -9.54 15.32 4.63
CA LYS A 38 -8.94 14.09 4.10
C LYS A 38 -8.31 13.23 5.19
N GLU A 39 -7.74 13.87 6.20
CA GLU A 39 -7.17 13.19 7.37
C GLU A 39 -8.26 12.35 8.07
N ILE A 40 -9.43 12.93 8.31
CA ILE A 40 -10.56 12.25 8.97
C ILE A 40 -11.15 11.15 8.06
N GLN A 41 -11.18 11.38 6.74
CA GLN A 41 -11.67 10.39 5.77
C GLN A 41 -10.76 9.14 5.73
N HIS A 42 -9.45 9.32 5.71
CA HIS A 42 -8.49 8.22 5.54
C HIS A 42 -8.17 7.49 6.85
N LEU A 43 -8.23 8.15 8.00
CA LEU A 43 -7.81 7.59 9.29
C LEU A 43 -8.46 6.24 9.66
N PRO A 44 -9.77 6.01 9.48
CA PRO A 44 -10.39 4.71 9.79
C PRO A 44 -9.80 3.54 8.99
N PHE A 45 -9.45 3.75 7.72
CA PHE A 45 -8.87 2.71 6.88
C PHE A 45 -7.43 2.40 7.29
N TRP A 46 -6.65 3.43 7.59
CA TRP A 46 -5.29 3.27 8.12
C TRP A 46 -5.29 2.61 9.50
N LEU A 47 -6.28 2.89 10.35
CA LEU A 47 -6.46 2.18 11.63
C LEU A 47 -6.73 0.70 11.42
N CYS A 48 -7.65 0.32 10.52
CA CYS A 48 -7.88 -1.08 10.16
C CYS A 48 -6.59 -1.77 9.71
N TRP A 49 -5.80 -1.09 8.86
CA TRP A 49 -4.51 -1.59 8.40
C TRP A 49 -3.49 -1.76 9.53
N GLN A 50 -3.35 -0.76 10.44
CA GLN A 50 -2.44 -0.88 11.57
C GLN A 50 -2.86 -1.98 12.55
N ILE A 51 -4.16 -2.14 12.81
CA ILE A 51 -4.68 -3.20 13.67
C ILE A 51 -4.34 -4.56 13.06
N TRP A 52 -4.59 -4.74 11.75
CA TRP A 52 -4.23 -5.97 11.05
C TRP A 52 -2.72 -6.27 11.15
N LYS A 53 -1.86 -5.27 10.94
CA LYS A 53 -0.40 -5.40 11.13
C LYS A 53 -0.03 -5.78 12.55
N ALA A 54 -0.62 -5.15 13.56
CA ALA A 54 -0.37 -5.46 14.96
C ALA A 54 -0.77 -6.90 15.31
N CYS A 55 -1.91 -7.37 14.81
CA CYS A 55 -2.34 -8.77 14.95
C CYS A 55 -1.35 -9.73 14.30
N ASN A 56 -0.86 -9.45 13.09
CA ASN A 56 0.16 -10.28 12.44
C ASN A 56 1.46 -10.29 13.22
N TYR A 57 1.90 -9.14 13.73
CA TYR A 57 3.10 -9.04 14.55
C TYR A 57 3.00 -9.88 15.82
N LEU A 58 1.80 -9.91 16.44
CA LEU A 58 1.53 -10.79 17.57
C LEU A 58 1.59 -12.27 17.19
N ILE A 59 0.98 -12.66 16.06
CA ILE A 59 0.92 -14.06 15.64
C ILE A 59 2.32 -14.60 15.33
N PHE A 60 3.07 -13.88 14.50
CA PHE A 60 4.35 -14.33 13.94
C PHE A 60 5.55 -14.00 14.84
N ASN A 61 5.56 -12.85 15.50
CA ASN A 61 6.70 -12.38 16.29
C ASN A 61 6.44 -12.43 17.81
N LYS A 62 5.23 -12.77 18.26
CA LYS A 62 4.82 -12.78 19.68
C LYS A 62 4.98 -11.43 20.37
N VAL A 63 4.95 -10.34 19.60
CA VAL A 63 5.09 -8.96 20.10
C VAL A 63 3.72 -8.30 20.12
N ILE A 64 3.33 -7.81 21.29
CA ILE A 64 2.12 -7.01 21.49
C ILE A 64 2.48 -5.53 21.25
N ARG A 65 1.73 -4.87 20.38
CA ARG A 65 1.83 -3.42 20.16
C ARG A 65 0.85 -2.71 21.08
N GLU A 66 1.30 -1.64 21.71
CA GLU A 66 0.43 -0.87 22.59
C GLU A 66 -0.62 -0.12 21.76
N PRO A 67 -1.88 -0.03 22.22
CA PRO A 67 -2.96 0.61 21.47
C PRO A 67 -2.65 2.04 21.02
N HIS A 68 -1.92 2.80 21.84
CA HIS A 68 -1.54 4.18 21.51
C HIS A 68 -0.54 4.21 20.33
N GLU A 69 0.44 3.32 20.30
CA GLU A 69 1.41 3.21 19.21
C GLU A 69 0.71 2.91 17.88
N VAL A 70 -0.30 2.02 17.91
CA VAL A 70 -1.10 1.68 16.72
C VAL A 70 -1.87 2.90 16.20
N VAL A 71 -2.45 3.70 17.10
CA VAL A 71 -3.17 4.94 16.73
C VAL A 71 -2.21 5.98 16.18
N THR A 72 -1.12 6.26 16.88
CA THR A 72 -0.11 7.24 16.45
C THR A 72 0.45 6.87 15.09
N LYS A 73 0.80 5.59 14.88
CA LYS A 73 1.30 5.14 13.57
C LYS A 73 0.26 5.29 12.47
N ALA A 74 -1.03 5.09 12.75
CA ALA A 74 -2.08 5.32 11.77
C ALA A 74 -2.22 6.80 11.41
N GLN A 75 -2.07 7.70 12.38
CA GLN A 75 -2.10 9.15 12.15
C GLN A 75 -0.88 9.62 11.33
N ASP A 76 0.31 9.14 11.69
CA ASP A 76 1.55 9.43 10.97
C ASP A 76 1.45 8.96 9.51
N ASP A 77 0.97 7.74 9.28
CA ASP A 77 0.81 7.17 7.93
C ASP A 77 -0.20 7.94 7.08
N VAL A 78 -1.29 8.42 7.70
CA VAL A 78 -2.26 9.29 7.01
C VAL A 78 -1.60 10.59 6.59
N GLN A 79 -0.84 11.22 7.49
CA GLN A 79 -0.16 12.48 7.19
C GLN A 79 0.86 12.30 6.07
N GLU A 80 1.70 11.27 6.16
CA GLU A 80 2.70 10.91 5.15
C GLU A 80 2.03 10.66 3.79
N TRP A 81 0.96 9.88 3.77
CA TRP A 81 0.19 9.60 2.56
C TRP A 81 -0.38 10.87 1.93
N LEU A 82 -0.96 11.76 2.73
CA LEU A 82 -1.54 13.00 2.23
C LEU A 82 -0.46 13.96 1.72
N GLN A 83 0.68 14.06 2.39
CA GLN A 83 1.81 14.85 1.92
C GLN A 83 2.32 14.34 0.56
N ALA A 84 2.55 13.03 0.44
CA ALA A 84 2.99 12.40 -0.80
C ALA A 84 1.96 12.48 -1.94
N SER A 85 0.66 12.47 -1.61
CA SER A 85 -0.43 12.58 -2.58
C SER A 85 -0.71 14.03 -3.01
N SER A 86 -0.36 15.01 -2.16
CA SER A 86 -0.54 16.44 -2.43
C SER A 86 0.58 17.01 -3.30
N SER A 87 1.76 16.39 -3.26
CA SER A 87 2.79 16.60 -4.27
C SER A 87 2.34 15.97 -5.59
N SER A 88 1.45 16.65 -6.31
CA SER A 88 1.42 16.50 -7.76
C SER A 88 2.86 16.65 -8.25
N PRO A 89 3.36 15.76 -9.13
CA PRO A 89 4.66 15.97 -9.76
C PRO A 89 4.52 17.22 -10.62
N THR A 90 4.72 18.38 -9.99
CA THR A 90 5.01 19.59 -10.70
C THR A 90 6.41 19.33 -11.21
N HIS A 91 6.49 18.76 -12.41
CA HIS A 91 7.63 18.94 -13.30
C HIS A 91 7.75 20.43 -13.59
N THR A 92 8.02 21.24 -12.57
CA THR A 92 8.62 22.54 -12.75
C THR A 92 10.05 22.18 -13.08
N ASN A 93 10.38 22.25 -14.36
CA ASN A 93 11.75 22.35 -14.83
C ASN A 93 12.34 23.66 -14.26
N SER A 94 12.58 23.71 -12.96
CA SER A 94 13.56 24.62 -12.40
C SER A 94 14.88 23.88 -12.48
N ASP A 95 15.55 24.05 -13.62
CA ASP A 95 16.96 23.75 -13.78
C ASP A 95 17.74 24.39 -12.64
N THR A 96 18.01 23.61 -11.61
CA THR A 96 19.07 23.88 -10.65
C THR A 96 19.93 22.64 -10.62
N SER A 97 20.91 22.68 -11.51
CA SER A 97 22.12 21.86 -11.60
C SER A 97 22.42 20.98 -10.38
N GLY A 98 21.85 19.78 -10.40
CA GLY A 98 22.12 18.68 -9.51
C GLY A 98 21.41 17.47 -10.07
N THR A 99 21.94 16.93 -11.17
CA THR A 99 21.34 15.80 -11.91
C THR A 99 21.28 14.55 -11.03
N HIS A 100 20.24 14.45 -10.21
CA HIS A 100 19.74 13.16 -9.76
C HIS A 100 18.95 12.57 -10.92
N THR A 101 19.67 12.04 -11.90
CA THR A 101 19.11 11.08 -12.85
C THR A 101 18.44 9.98 -12.03
N LEU A 102 17.12 9.85 -12.15
CA LEU A 102 16.43 8.65 -11.66
C LEU A 102 17.21 7.44 -12.20
N PRO A 103 17.49 6.42 -11.37
CA PRO A 103 18.21 5.24 -11.82
C PRO A 103 17.44 4.69 -13.02
N ARG A 104 18.04 4.81 -14.20
CA ARG A 104 17.52 4.22 -15.41
C ARG A 104 17.42 2.72 -15.14
N TRP A 105 16.29 2.12 -15.48
CA TRP A 105 16.15 0.68 -15.34
C TRP A 105 17.29 -0.01 -16.11
N GLU A 106 18.07 -0.81 -15.40
CA GLU A 106 19.14 -1.62 -15.95
C GLU A 106 18.75 -3.09 -15.85
N LEU A 107 19.13 -3.83 -16.89
CA LEU A 107 18.93 -5.27 -16.93
C LEU A 107 19.77 -5.92 -15.81
N PRO A 108 19.17 -6.74 -14.92
CA PRO A 108 19.92 -7.44 -13.89
C PRO A 108 21.05 -8.29 -14.49
N PRO A 109 22.17 -8.47 -13.77
CA PRO A 109 23.26 -9.32 -14.24
C PRO A 109 22.82 -10.77 -14.51
N SER A 110 23.54 -11.49 -15.38
CA SER A 110 23.13 -12.82 -15.89
C SER A 110 23.09 -13.94 -14.84
N ASP A 111 23.65 -13.71 -13.66
CA ASP A 111 23.58 -14.59 -12.48
C ASP A 111 22.35 -14.35 -11.60
N HIS A 112 21.50 -13.38 -11.96
CA HIS A 112 20.26 -13.08 -11.25
C HIS A 112 19.06 -13.79 -11.88
N VAL A 113 18.14 -14.27 -11.03
CA VAL A 113 16.82 -14.74 -11.47
C VAL A 113 15.88 -13.55 -11.52
N MET A 114 15.33 -13.28 -12.70
CA MET A 114 14.25 -12.32 -12.87
C MET A 114 12.93 -13.01 -12.55
N ILE A 115 12.11 -12.39 -11.71
CA ILE A 115 10.75 -12.83 -11.40
C ILE A 115 9.79 -11.70 -11.76
N SER A 116 8.93 -11.93 -12.73
CA SER A 116 7.81 -11.05 -13.07
C SER A 116 6.54 -11.63 -12.47
N VAL A 117 5.79 -10.83 -11.73
CA VAL A 117 4.52 -11.23 -11.11
C VAL A 117 3.42 -10.33 -11.66
N ASP A 118 2.28 -10.93 -12.01
CA ASP A 118 1.09 -10.22 -12.47
C ASP A 118 -0.16 -10.74 -11.75
N GLY A 119 -1.17 -9.87 -11.64
CA GLY A 119 -2.45 -10.20 -11.04
C GLY A 119 -3.59 -9.73 -11.93
N SER A 120 -4.57 -10.60 -12.17
CA SER A 120 -5.77 -10.29 -12.92
C SER A 120 -7.01 -10.51 -12.07
N PHE A 121 -8.02 -9.67 -12.28
CA PHE A 121 -9.32 -9.81 -11.66
C PHE A 121 -10.41 -9.83 -12.72
N ARG A 122 -11.32 -10.80 -12.63
CA ARG A 122 -12.45 -10.95 -13.54
C ARG A 122 -13.75 -10.82 -12.76
N MET A 123 -14.45 -9.71 -12.99
CA MET A 123 -15.72 -9.39 -12.33
C MET A 123 -16.85 -10.38 -12.65
N MET A 124 -16.91 -10.87 -13.89
CA MET A 124 -18.04 -11.68 -14.39
C MET A 124 -18.26 -12.99 -13.61
N ASN A 125 -17.20 -13.53 -13.03
CA ASN A 125 -17.23 -14.76 -12.23
C ASN A 125 -16.62 -14.55 -10.83
N ASN A 126 -16.43 -13.29 -10.41
CA ASN A 126 -15.78 -12.89 -9.17
C ASN A 126 -14.47 -13.67 -8.89
N SER A 127 -13.64 -13.84 -9.92
CA SER A 127 -12.41 -14.64 -9.83
C SER A 127 -11.17 -13.77 -9.87
N VAL A 128 -10.14 -14.19 -9.13
CA VAL A 128 -8.81 -13.60 -9.15
C VAL A 128 -7.85 -14.62 -9.75
N GLY A 129 -7.00 -14.17 -10.68
CA GLY A 129 -5.90 -14.94 -11.22
C GLY A 129 -4.57 -14.30 -10.84
N THR A 130 -3.56 -15.10 -10.54
CA THR A 130 -2.18 -14.63 -10.35
C THR A 130 -1.28 -15.38 -11.30
N GLY A 131 -0.28 -14.69 -11.84
CA GLY A 131 0.71 -15.25 -12.77
C GLY A 131 2.11 -14.90 -12.31
N LEU A 132 3.04 -15.83 -12.46
CA LEU A 132 4.46 -15.57 -12.26
C LEU A 132 5.26 -16.16 -13.42
N LEU A 133 6.24 -15.40 -13.90
CA LEU A 133 7.23 -15.82 -14.87
C LEU A 133 8.59 -15.66 -14.20
N TYR A 134 9.38 -16.73 -14.18
CA TYR A 134 10.76 -16.66 -13.71
C TYR A 134 11.72 -17.13 -14.79
N GLY A 135 12.90 -16.53 -14.83
CA GLY A 135 13.93 -16.90 -15.80
C GLY A 135 15.25 -16.20 -15.54
N THR A 136 16.29 -16.71 -16.18
CA THR A 136 17.61 -16.09 -16.21
C THR A 136 17.77 -15.30 -17.50
N ILE A 137 18.40 -14.12 -17.41
CA ILE A 137 18.71 -13.31 -18.58
C ILE A 137 19.84 -13.99 -19.35
N ARG A 138 19.52 -14.54 -20.53
CA ARG A 138 20.55 -15.02 -21.46
C ARG A 138 21.11 -13.82 -22.20
N THR A 139 22.38 -13.50 -21.98
CA THR A 139 23.11 -12.61 -22.87
C THR A 139 23.02 -13.16 -24.29
N PRO A 140 22.66 -12.36 -25.32
CA PRO A 140 22.71 -12.83 -26.69
C PRO A 140 24.17 -13.13 -27.03
N THR A 141 24.51 -14.41 -27.15
CA THR A 141 25.77 -14.85 -27.76
C THR A 141 25.76 -14.30 -29.18
N ASN A 142 26.74 -13.45 -29.51
CA ASN A 142 26.92 -12.82 -30.82
C ASN A 142 26.54 -13.78 -31.95
N LEU A 143 25.40 -13.53 -32.60
CA LEU A 143 25.11 -14.09 -33.91
C LEU A 143 26.03 -13.38 -34.89
N LEU A 144 27.23 -13.93 -35.09
CA LEU A 144 28.07 -13.59 -36.22
C LEU A 144 27.33 -14.03 -37.48
N VAL A 145 26.67 -13.09 -38.14
CA VAL A 145 26.27 -13.24 -39.54
C VAL A 145 27.55 -13.20 -40.36
N VAL A 146 28.07 -14.37 -40.72
CA VAL A 146 29.10 -14.50 -41.75
C VAL A 146 28.40 -14.28 -43.09
N GLN A 147 28.62 -13.11 -43.71
CA GLN A 147 28.35 -12.94 -45.13
C GLN A 147 29.48 -13.58 -45.93
N GLY A 148 29.11 -14.49 -46.82
CA GLY A 148 29.91 -15.03 -47.92
C GLY A 148 29.06 -15.05 -49.18
#